data_AF-A0A7J5Y925-F1
#
_entry.id   AF-A0A7J5Y925-F1
#
_cell.length_a   1.000
_cell.length_b   1.000
_cell.length_c   1.000
_cell.angle_alpha   90.00
_cell.angle_beta   90.00
_cell.angle_gamma   90.00
#
_symmetry.space_group_name_H-M   'P 1'
#
loop_
_entity.id
_entity.type
_entity.pdbx_description
1 polymer ?
#
loop_
_entity_poly.entity_id
_entity_poly.type
_entity_poly.pdbx_seq_one_letter_code
_entity_poly.pdbx_strand_id
1 'polypeptide(L)'
;MQLWNPDDPITLRGSGVPPLPPAVQERLQDACHQLQVSWDGSADHSQLMELCQHLGLEINVDVLQSLTGDGEMNVQEFVTRVLNQNKPPTPSASTPYRQLKRLHSTQPFDEGGRRTASCPLSSSIGLRLFSSLDDGSGFTAVESLLDAWMEEGVENSLEILQALNFGLDGRLSLSDLTLALENELLKTDKLKAQLAVEVDERHAAIEQTNNQNLRKLEQDHREKLSVVRSDLMKDMELTQQQNDQKRETLEAELEKIREDESFLRDHLSISLQENRRLEMELLDSTDHLVAAQSQNTKLQTNLENMRKEKV
;
A
#
# COMPACT_ATOMS: atom_id res chain seq x y z
N MET A 1 -1.71 -28.73 4.36
CA MET A 1 -1.78 -27.26 4.45
C MET A 1 -1.58 -26.90 5.91
N GLN A 2 -0.39 -26.40 6.26
CA GLN A 2 -0.10 -25.96 7.63
C GLN A 2 -0.80 -24.62 7.85
N LEU A 3 -1.76 -24.61 8.77
CA LEU A 3 -2.46 -23.42 9.22
C LEU A 3 -1.48 -22.58 10.05
N TRP A 4 -1.30 -21.33 9.67
CA TRP A 4 -0.37 -20.40 10.30
C TRP A 4 -0.72 -20.23 11.79
N ASN A 5 0.25 -20.47 12.69
CA ASN A 5 0.09 -20.36 14.14
C ASN A 5 0.89 -19.14 14.66
N PRO A 6 0.24 -18.12 15.24
CA PRO A 6 0.92 -16.91 15.72
C PRO A 6 1.74 -17.11 17.00
N ASP A 7 1.63 -18.26 17.66
CA ASP A 7 2.32 -18.56 18.93
C ASP A 7 3.59 -19.42 18.79
N ASP A 8 4.15 -19.56 17.58
CA ASP A 8 5.42 -20.27 17.41
C ASP A 8 6.58 -19.47 18.05
N PRO A 9 7.37 -20.08 18.97
CA PRO A 9 8.40 -19.41 19.76
C PRO A 9 9.68 -19.04 18.99
N ILE A 10 9.62 -18.96 17.65
CA ILE A 10 10.73 -18.52 16.78
C ILE A 10 10.67 -16.99 16.54
N THR A 11 9.72 -16.28 17.14
CA THR A 11 9.72 -14.81 17.15
C THR A 11 10.86 -14.29 18.04
N LEU A 12 12.06 -14.24 17.47
CA LEU A 12 13.22 -13.57 17.99
C LEU A 12 12.86 -12.10 18.30
N ARG A 13 12.59 -11.81 19.57
CA ARG A 13 12.72 -10.49 20.16
C ARG A 13 14.18 -10.06 20.00
N GLY A 14 14.47 -9.37 18.92
CA GLY A 14 15.71 -8.64 18.73
C GLY A 14 15.36 -7.35 18.02
N SER A 15 15.67 -6.21 18.65
CA SER A 15 15.81 -4.92 17.97
C SER A 15 17.04 -5.02 17.06
N GLY A 16 16.87 -5.73 15.95
CA GLY A 16 17.87 -5.94 14.92
C GLY A 16 17.19 -5.66 13.60
N VAL A 17 17.67 -4.64 12.90
CA VAL A 17 17.34 -4.39 11.50
C VAL A 17 17.54 -5.71 10.74
N PRO A 18 16.54 -6.19 9.96
CA PRO A 18 16.73 -7.37 9.14
C PRO A 18 17.93 -7.15 8.19
N PRO A 19 18.86 -8.10 8.07
CA PRO A 19 19.98 -7.95 7.14
C PRO A 19 19.45 -7.77 5.72
N LEU A 20 20.07 -6.84 4.98
CA LEU A 20 19.76 -6.59 3.59
C LEU A 20 19.93 -7.88 2.76
N PRO A 21 19.13 -8.10 1.70
CA PRO A 21 19.35 -9.22 0.81
C PRO A 21 20.79 -9.22 0.27
N PRO A 22 21.51 -10.35 0.28
CA PRO A 22 22.94 -10.40 -0.08
C PRO A 22 23.22 -9.86 -1.49
N ALA A 23 22.30 -10.07 -2.44
CA ALA A 23 22.40 -9.53 -3.80
C ALA A 23 22.29 -7.99 -3.86
N VAL A 24 21.59 -7.37 -2.92
CA VAL A 24 21.49 -5.90 -2.82
C VAL A 24 22.73 -5.35 -2.12
N GLN A 25 23.22 -6.06 -1.10
CA GLN A 25 24.45 -5.70 -0.38
C GLN A 25 25.70 -5.74 -1.29
N GLU A 26 25.81 -6.73 -2.17
CA GLU A 26 26.92 -6.84 -3.14
C GLU A 26 26.92 -5.67 -4.13
N ARG A 27 25.75 -5.35 -4.71
CA ARG A 27 25.60 -4.19 -5.61
C ARG A 27 25.87 -2.85 -4.92
N LEU A 28 25.52 -2.73 -3.65
CA LEU A 28 25.80 -1.55 -2.83
C LEU A 28 27.30 -1.41 -2.57
N GLN A 29 27.99 -2.50 -2.23
CA GLN A 29 29.43 -2.50 -2.02
C GLN A 29 30.19 -2.18 -3.31
N ASP A 30 29.76 -2.72 -4.45
CA ASP A 30 30.32 -2.39 -5.76
C ASP A 30 30.15 -0.91 -6.10
N ALA A 31 28.96 -0.33 -5.86
CA ALA A 31 28.72 1.10 -6.06
C ALA A 31 29.59 1.98 -5.13
N CYS A 32 29.79 1.56 -3.88
CA CYS A 32 30.69 2.24 -2.94
C CYS A 32 32.15 2.20 -3.42
N HIS A 33 32.62 1.04 -3.91
CA HIS A 33 33.96 0.90 -4.48
C HIS A 33 34.17 1.77 -5.72
N GLN A 34 33.15 1.92 -6.58
CA GLN A 34 33.22 2.77 -7.77
C GLN A 34 33.25 4.28 -7.44
N LEU A 35 32.56 4.68 -6.37
CA LEU A 35 32.49 6.07 -5.91
C LEU A 35 33.61 6.46 -4.93
N GLN A 36 34.56 5.54 -4.65
CA GLN A 36 35.62 5.69 -3.64
C GLN A 36 35.09 6.02 -2.23
N VAL A 37 33.85 5.63 -1.93
CA VAL A 37 33.23 5.82 -0.62
C VAL A 37 33.40 4.53 0.19
N SER A 38 33.83 4.66 1.45
CA SER A 38 33.94 3.50 2.34
C SER A 38 32.57 3.09 2.86
N TRP A 39 32.19 1.82 2.70
CA TRP A 39 30.89 1.29 3.17
C TRP A 39 30.70 1.44 4.70
N ASP A 40 31.80 1.39 5.45
CA ASP A 40 31.87 1.60 6.90
C ASP A 40 32.21 3.05 7.30
N GLY A 41 32.43 3.93 6.33
CA GLY A 41 32.81 5.33 6.52
C GLY A 41 31.64 6.31 6.58
N SER A 42 31.98 7.56 6.88
CA SER A 42 31.08 8.70 6.66
C SER A 42 31.19 9.18 5.21
N ALA A 43 30.07 9.56 4.63
CA ALA A 43 30.00 10.13 3.29
C ALA A 43 29.31 11.49 3.36
N ASP A 44 29.76 12.41 2.52
CA ASP A 44 29.16 13.73 2.41
C ASP A 44 27.84 13.68 1.61
N HIS A 45 27.09 14.76 1.67
CA HIS A 45 25.79 14.89 1.00
C HIS A 45 25.87 14.64 -0.52
N SER A 46 26.98 15.03 -1.17
CA SER A 46 27.14 14.92 -2.62
C SER A 46 27.42 13.46 -3.02
N GLN A 47 28.25 12.77 -2.25
CA GLN A 47 28.57 11.36 -2.40
C GLN A 47 27.34 10.45 -2.17
N LEU A 48 26.51 10.77 -1.17
CA LEU A 48 25.28 10.04 -0.89
C LEU A 48 24.22 10.20 -2.00
N MET A 49 24.15 11.39 -2.61
CA MET A 49 23.27 11.66 -3.76
C MET A 49 23.70 10.88 -5.00
N GLU A 50 25.01 10.87 -5.28
CA GLU A 50 25.58 10.14 -6.42
C GLU A 50 25.37 8.62 -6.25
N LEU A 51 25.50 8.11 -5.03
CA LEU A 51 25.23 6.72 -4.68
C LEU A 51 23.76 6.34 -4.91
N CYS A 52 22.82 7.20 -4.55
CA CYS A 52 21.40 6.98 -4.83
C CYS A 52 21.05 7.04 -6.31
N GLN A 53 21.67 7.96 -7.07
CA GLN A 53 21.49 8.03 -8.52
C GLN A 53 22.00 6.76 -9.21
N HIS A 54 23.16 6.25 -8.78
CA HIS A 54 23.77 5.03 -9.34
C HIS A 54 22.94 3.77 -9.05
N LEU A 55 22.23 3.75 -7.92
CA LEU A 55 21.40 2.62 -7.50
C LEU A 55 19.92 2.75 -7.89
N GLY A 56 19.52 3.89 -8.47
CA GLY A 56 18.13 4.18 -8.82
C GLY A 56 17.20 4.26 -7.60
N LEU A 57 17.72 4.70 -6.46
CA LEU A 57 16.95 4.86 -5.23
C LEU A 57 16.27 6.24 -5.20
N GLU A 58 14.94 6.27 -5.11
CA GLU A 58 14.20 7.51 -4.89
C GLU A 58 14.39 8.00 -3.46
N ILE A 59 15.00 9.17 -3.30
CA ILE A 59 15.24 9.77 -1.98
C ILE A 59 14.10 10.74 -1.65
N ASN A 60 13.47 10.55 -0.49
CA ASN A 60 12.49 11.50 0.03
C ASN A 60 13.20 12.69 0.71
N VAL A 61 12.61 13.87 0.59
CA VAL A 61 13.17 15.15 1.07
C VAL A 61 13.43 15.11 2.59
N ASP A 62 12.64 14.34 3.34
CA ASP A 62 12.78 14.18 4.79
C ASP A 62 14.06 13.43 5.20
N VAL A 63 14.58 12.53 4.34
CA VAL A 63 15.84 11.80 4.60
C VAL A 63 17.04 12.73 4.43
N LEU A 64 16.97 13.59 3.41
CA LEU A 64 17.97 14.62 3.13
C LEU A 64 18.03 15.67 4.24
N GLN A 65 16.90 15.98 4.88
CA GLN A 65 16.84 16.91 6.02
C GLN A 65 17.29 16.28 7.35
N SER A 66 17.38 14.94 7.43
CA SER A 66 17.78 14.22 8.65
C SER A 66 19.30 14.15 8.89
N LEU A 67 20.09 14.83 8.05
CA LEU A 67 21.53 14.85 8.14
C LEU A 67 21.97 15.72 9.33
N THR A 68 22.86 15.17 10.15
CA THR A 68 23.45 15.85 11.30
C THR A 68 24.21 17.10 10.85
N GLY A 69 24.34 18.09 11.75
CA GLY A 69 24.84 19.44 11.45
C GLY A 69 26.24 19.56 10.82
N ASP A 70 26.97 18.44 10.72
CA ASP A 70 28.29 18.33 10.11
C ASP A 70 28.22 17.91 8.62
N GLY A 71 27.03 17.60 8.09
CA GLY A 71 26.80 17.29 6.67
C GLY A 71 27.24 15.89 6.22
N GLU A 72 27.78 15.08 7.12
CA GLU A 72 28.22 13.71 6.86
C GLU A 72 27.31 12.67 7.53
N MET A 73 27.07 11.54 6.86
CA MET A 73 26.32 10.41 7.42
C MET A 73 26.95 9.08 7.02
N ASN A 74 26.84 8.09 7.92
CA ASN A 74 27.31 6.74 7.65
C ASN A 74 26.50 6.10 6.51
N VAL A 75 27.19 5.50 5.54
CA VAL A 75 26.58 4.92 4.33
C VAL A 75 25.64 3.76 4.67
N GLN A 76 26.02 2.89 5.60
CA GLN A 76 25.21 1.76 6.03
C GLN A 76 23.90 2.24 6.71
N GLU A 77 23.98 3.30 7.52
CA GLU A 77 22.82 3.89 8.17
C GLU A 77 21.89 4.58 7.15
N PHE A 78 22.46 5.33 6.21
CA PHE A 78 21.72 5.98 5.13
C PHE A 78 20.94 4.99 4.27
N VAL A 79 21.63 3.98 3.75
CA VAL A 79 21.04 2.94 2.89
C VAL A 79 19.94 2.19 3.63
N THR A 80 20.16 1.90 4.92
CA THR A 80 19.15 1.27 5.77
C THR A 80 17.90 2.15 5.95
N ARG A 81 18.06 3.47 6.12
CA ARG A 81 16.93 4.40 6.23
C ARG A 81 16.17 4.53 4.91
N VAL A 82 16.86 4.66 3.78
CA VAL A 82 16.25 4.79 2.45
C VAL A 82 15.49 3.51 2.08
N LEU A 83 16.07 2.33 2.32
CA LEU A 83 15.43 1.06 1.98
C LEU A 83 14.25 0.71 2.90
N ASN A 84 14.29 1.10 4.18
CA ASN A 84 13.19 0.84 5.11
C ASN A 84 12.01 1.81 4.96
N GLN A 85 12.18 2.97 4.30
CA GLN A 85 11.08 3.89 4.00
C GLN A 85 10.17 3.41 2.87
N ASN A 86 10.63 2.45 2.06
CA ASN A 86 9.83 1.79 1.03
C ASN A 86 8.96 0.64 1.58
N LYS A 87 9.03 0.34 2.88
CA LYS A 87 8.01 -0.46 3.53
C LYS A 87 6.81 0.45 3.79
N PRO A 88 5.58 0.09 3.34
CA PRO A 88 4.39 0.79 3.83
C PRO A 88 4.48 0.79 5.36
N PRO A 89 4.13 1.89 6.04
CA PRO A 89 4.20 1.96 7.49
C PRO A 89 3.57 0.69 8.02
N THR A 90 4.40 -0.21 8.58
CA THR A 90 3.89 -1.37 9.28
C THR A 90 2.90 -0.77 10.27
N PRO A 91 1.62 -1.20 10.25
CA PRO A 91 0.66 -0.66 11.17
C PRO A 91 1.25 -0.92 12.53
N SER A 92 1.70 0.15 13.19
CA SER A 92 2.11 0.09 14.58
C SER A 92 1.02 -0.70 15.28
N ALA A 93 1.43 -1.63 16.14
CA ALA A 93 0.57 -2.49 16.94
C ALA A 93 -0.22 -1.69 18.00
N SER A 94 -0.84 -0.61 17.56
CA SER A 94 -1.68 0.36 18.23
C SER A 94 -2.92 0.63 17.38
N THR A 95 -3.35 -0.32 16.53
CA THR A 95 -4.69 -0.26 15.94
C THR A 95 -5.71 -0.85 16.93
N PRO A 96 -6.86 -0.20 17.15
CA PRO A 96 -7.87 -0.57 18.16
C PRO A 96 -8.66 -1.84 17.79
N TYR A 97 -8.13 -2.69 16.91
CA TYR A 97 -8.86 -3.84 16.37
C TYR A 97 -9.16 -4.90 17.46
N ARG A 98 -8.39 -4.92 18.56
CA ARG A 98 -8.74 -5.71 19.76
C ARG A 98 -9.97 -5.18 20.50
N GLN A 99 -10.34 -3.90 20.35
CA GLN A 99 -11.55 -3.35 20.98
C GLN A 99 -12.81 -3.67 20.16
N LEU A 100 -12.73 -3.62 18.82
CA LEU A 100 -13.85 -3.96 17.94
C LEU A 100 -14.28 -5.43 18.06
N LYS A 101 -13.33 -6.38 18.23
CA LYS A 101 -13.68 -7.78 18.50
C LYS A 101 -14.26 -8.02 19.90
N ARG A 102 -14.02 -7.14 20.88
CA ARG A 102 -14.68 -7.22 22.19
C ARG A 102 -16.15 -6.85 22.09
N LEU A 103 -16.51 -5.94 21.18
CA LEU A 103 -17.89 -5.45 21.00
C LEU A 103 -18.79 -6.40 20.20
N HIS A 104 -18.23 -7.30 19.39
CA HIS A 104 -19.00 -8.33 18.67
C HIS A 104 -19.07 -9.69 19.39
N SER A 105 -18.33 -9.87 20.50
CA SER A 105 -18.54 -11.02 21.37
C SER A 105 -19.71 -10.71 22.29
N THR A 106 -20.91 -11.10 21.87
CA THR A 106 -22.08 -11.23 22.75
C THR A 106 -21.82 -12.32 23.79
N GLN A 107 -20.95 -12.05 24.75
CA GLN A 107 -21.07 -12.66 26.06
C GLN A 107 -22.07 -11.80 26.84
N PRO A 108 -23.14 -12.37 27.39
CA PRO A 108 -23.89 -11.68 28.43
C PRO A 108 -22.89 -11.50 29.57
N PHE A 109 -22.42 -10.27 29.76
CA PHE A 109 -21.73 -9.93 30.98
C PHE A 109 -22.78 -10.07 32.07
N ASP A 110 -22.62 -11.05 32.95
CA ASP A 110 -23.40 -11.10 34.18
C ASP A 110 -23.26 -9.71 34.84
N GLU A 111 -24.40 -9.04 34.99
CA GLU A 111 -24.62 -7.74 35.63
C GLU A 111 -24.31 -7.80 37.15
N GLY A 112 -23.32 -8.60 37.55
CA GLY A 112 -23.03 -8.98 38.94
C GLY A 112 -21.67 -8.50 39.43
N GLY A 113 -21.02 -7.53 38.78
CA GLY A 113 -19.58 -7.33 39.03
C GLY A 113 -18.99 -6.00 38.65
N ARG A 114 -19.69 -4.88 38.83
CA ARG A 114 -19.07 -3.55 39.01
C ARG A 114 -20.13 -2.58 39.52
N ARG A 115 -20.28 -2.57 40.83
CA ARG A 115 -20.87 -1.45 41.56
C ARG A 115 -19.99 -0.22 41.28
N THR A 116 -20.33 0.58 40.27
CA THR A 116 -20.29 2.01 40.55
C THR A 116 -21.34 2.18 41.63
N ALA A 117 -20.90 2.52 42.84
CA ALA A 117 -21.80 2.86 43.92
C ALA A 117 -22.50 4.16 43.51
N SER A 118 -23.53 4.07 42.66
CA SER A 118 -24.58 5.06 42.60
C SER A 118 -25.32 4.90 43.91
N CYS A 119 -24.90 5.68 44.92
CA CYS A 119 -25.59 5.75 46.19
C CYS A 119 -27.06 6.10 45.90
N PRO A 120 -28.04 5.25 46.26
CA PRO A 120 -29.41 5.70 46.31
C PRO A 120 -29.52 6.57 47.58
N LEU A 121 -29.13 7.84 47.49
CA LEU A 121 -29.56 8.84 48.45
C LEU A 121 -31.04 9.17 48.18
N SER A 122 -31.87 8.14 48.33
CA SER A 122 -33.31 8.26 48.55
C SER A 122 -33.62 7.66 49.91
N SER A 123 -32.83 8.05 50.90
CA SER A 123 -33.16 7.93 52.32
C SER A 123 -32.86 9.27 52.97
N SER A 124 -33.83 10.19 52.86
CA SER A 124 -33.88 11.48 53.56
C SER A 124 -33.92 11.34 55.09
N ILE A 125 -33.72 10.12 55.61
CA ILE A 125 -33.62 9.78 57.03
C ILE A 125 -32.17 9.85 57.55
N GLY A 126 -31.17 9.98 56.66
CA GLY A 126 -29.76 9.82 57.03
C GLY A 126 -28.87 11.08 57.12
N LEU A 127 -29.24 12.20 56.48
CA LEU A 127 -28.34 13.35 56.38
C LEU A 127 -28.72 14.43 57.39
N ARG A 128 -28.17 14.33 58.60
CA ARG A 128 -28.25 15.41 59.62
C ARG A 128 -27.26 16.53 59.30
N LEU A 129 -27.34 17.10 58.09
CA LEU A 129 -26.36 18.04 57.51
C LEU A 129 -26.06 19.23 58.42
N PHE A 130 -27.06 19.67 59.19
CA PHE A 130 -26.96 20.86 60.03
C PHE A 130 -27.12 20.58 61.53
N SER A 131 -26.86 19.34 61.97
CA SER A 131 -26.99 18.98 63.40
C SER A 131 -26.02 19.71 64.33
N SER A 132 -24.91 20.24 63.82
CA SER A 132 -23.98 21.10 64.56
C SER A 132 -24.53 22.52 64.78
N LEU A 133 -25.48 22.96 63.96
CA LEU A 133 -26.10 24.28 63.98
C LEU A 133 -27.47 24.28 64.65
N ASP A 134 -28.06 23.11 64.86
CA ASP A 134 -29.37 22.96 65.48
C ASP A 134 -29.24 22.97 67.01
N ASP A 135 -29.73 24.02 67.65
CA ASP A 135 -29.88 24.14 69.11
C ASP A 135 -31.08 23.35 69.65
N GLY A 136 -31.77 22.59 68.78
CA GLY A 136 -32.99 21.83 69.08
C GLY A 136 -34.28 22.56 68.68
N SER A 137 -34.18 23.78 68.13
CA SER A 137 -35.32 24.52 67.61
C SER A 137 -35.65 24.21 66.15
N GLY A 138 -34.74 23.59 65.40
CA GLY A 138 -34.84 23.39 63.95
C GLY A 138 -34.45 24.61 63.12
N PHE A 139 -34.00 25.70 63.75
CA PHE A 139 -33.59 26.95 63.10
C PHE A 139 -32.18 27.36 63.51
N THR A 140 -31.40 27.90 62.57
CA THR A 140 -30.10 28.52 62.86
C THR A 140 -30.10 30.00 62.47
N ALA A 141 -29.26 30.82 63.09
CA ALA A 141 -29.00 32.18 62.61
C ALA A 141 -28.20 32.11 61.30
N VAL A 142 -28.49 33.02 60.36
CA VAL A 142 -27.79 33.07 59.06
C VAL A 142 -26.29 33.24 59.26
N GLU A 143 -25.86 34.13 60.16
CA GLU A 143 -24.45 34.37 60.48
C GLU A 143 -23.73 33.09 60.91
N SER A 144 -24.33 32.32 61.82
CA SER A 144 -23.76 31.05 62.30
C SER A 144 -23.66 29.98 61.21
N LEU A 145 -24.59 29.96 60.25
CA LEU A 145 -24.50 29.08 59.08
C LEU A 145 -23.37 29.53 58.15
N LEU A 146 -23.26 30.82 57.86
CA LEU A 146 -22.23 31.38 56.99
C LEU A 146 -20.82 31.13 57.56
N ASP A 147 -20.64 31.32 58.87
CA ASP A 147 -19.38 31.02 59.55
C ASP A 147 -19.04 29.53 59.45
N ALA A 148 -20.01 28.64 59.74
CA ALA A 148 -19.79 27.20 59.64
C ALA A 148 -19.49 26.73 58.20
N TRP A 149 -20.19 27.28 57.21
CA TRP A 149 -19.91 26.99 55.80
C TRP A 149 -18.55 27.54 55.36
N MET A 150 -18.14 28.70 55.86
CA MET A 150 -16.81 29.25 55.61
C MET A 150 -15.70 28.40 56.25
N GLU A 151 -15.90 27.91 57.47
CA GLU A 151 -14.99 26.98 58.14
C GLU A 151 -14.84 25.65 57.38
N GLU A 152 -15.92 25.19 56.75
CA GLU A 152 -15.94 24.03 55.86
C GLU A 152 -15.45 24.34 54.42
N GLY A 153 -14.98 25.58 54.16
CA GLY A 153 -14.37 25.99 52.89
C GLY A 153 -15.36 26.38 51.79
N VAL A 154 -16.62 26.65 52.12
CA VAL A 154 -17.64 27.14 51.17
C VAL A 154 -17.58 28.67 51.12
N GLU A 155 -16.78 29.19 50.21
CA GLU A 155 -16.53 30.64 50.07
C GLU A 155 -17.76 31.42 49.53
N ASN A 156 -18.58 30.80 48.67
CA ASN A 156 -19.74 31.45 48.02
C ASN A 156 -21.05 31.28 48.79
N SER A 157 -20.99 31.16 50.11
CA SER A 157 -22.11 30.83 51.00
C SER A 157 -23.33 31.77 50.84
N LEU A 158 -23.07 33.08 50.70
CA LEU A 158 -24.10 34.10 50.47
C LEU A 158 -24.84 33.91 49.14
N GLU A 159 -24.10 33.64 48.07
CA GLU A 159 -24.65 33.43 46.72
C GLU A 159 -25.48 32.15 46.66
N ILE A 160 -25.05 31.10 47.36
CA ILE A 160 -25.80 29.84 47.45
C ILE A 160 -27.14 30.06 48.16
N LEU A 161 -27.16 30.77 49.30
CA LEU A 161 -28.42 31.07 50.00
C LEU A 161 -29.36 31.93 49.16
N GLN A 162 -28.84 32.93 48.46
CA GLN A 162 -29.62 33.75 47.53
C GLN A 162 -30.17 32.92 46.36
N ALA A 163 -29.37 32.03 45.77
CA ALA A 163 -29.79 31.16 44.67
C ALA A 163 -30.86 30.15 45.09
N LEU A 164 -30.80 29.68 46.34
CA LEU A 164 -31.82 28.84 46.97
C LEU A 164 -33.02 29.64 47.49
N ASN A 165 -33.02 30.96 47.29
CA ASN A 165 -34.09 31.89 47.64
C ASN A 165 -34.35 32.00 49.16
N PHE A 166 -33.30 31.91 49.98
CA PHE A 166 -33.33 32.18 51.42
C PHE A 166 -33.02 33.64 51.74
N GLY A 167 -33.64 34.15 52.81
CA GLY A 167 -33.29 35.45 53.40
C GLY A 167 -31.89 35.42 54.00
N LEU A 168 -31.17 36.53 53.88
CA LEU A 168 -29.83 36.69 54.45
C LEU A 168 -29.83 37.31 55.85
N ASP A 169 -31.03 37.62 56.36
CA ASP A 169 -31.26 38.26 57.65
C ASP A 169 -32.12 37.37 58.56
N GLY A 170 -31.73 37.28 59.83
CA GLY A 170 -32.48 36.55 60.86
C GLY A 170 -32.15 35.07 60.96
N ARG A 171 -33.20 34.23 61.10
CA ARG A 171 -33.08 32.77 61.30
C ARG A 171 -33.64 32.02 60.10
N LEU A 172 -32.97 30.95 59.71
CA LEU A 172 -33.37 30.06 58.62
C LEU A 172 -33.72 28.66 59.14
N SER A 173 -34.69 28.03 58.47
CA SER A 173 -35.14 26.67 58.74
C SER A 173 -34.14 25.67 58.17
N LEU A 174 -33.59 24.81 59.04
CA LEU A 174 -32.59 23.82 58.64
C LEU A 174 -33.20 22.70 57.77
N SER A 175 -34.47 22.36 58.00
CA SER A 175 -35.18 21.38 57.17
C SER A 175 -35.44 21.91 55.76
N ASP A 176 -35.81 23.17 55.63
CA ASP A 176 -36.10 23.78 54.33
C ASP A 176 -34.80 23.97 53.54
N LEU A 177 -33.70 24.36 54.21
CA LEU A 177 -32.38 24.46 53.58
C LEU A 177 -31.88 23.08 53.10
N THR A 178 -32.05 22.04 53.92
CA THR A 178 -31.72 20.66 53.53
C THR A 178 -32.49 20.24 52.29
N LEU A 179 -33.80 20.47 52.29
CA LEU A 179 -34.68 20.11 51.17
C LEU A 179 -34.36 20.92 49.90
N ALA A 180 -34.00 22.20 50.02
CA ALA A 180 -33.61 23.03 48.89
C ALA A 180 -32.31 22.52 48.23
N LEU A 181 -31.30 22.16 49.04
CA LEU A 181 -30.05 21.58 48.55
C LEU A 181 -30.26 20.21 47.90
N GLU A 182 -31.09 19.35 48.50
CA GLU A 182 -31.45 18.05 47.92
C GLU A 182 -32.16 18.21 46.57
N ASN A 183 -33.05 19.19 46.44
CA ASN A 183 -33.74 19.48 45.18
C ASN A 183 -32.78 19.96 44.08
N GLU A 184 -31.84 20.84 44.40
CA GLU A 184 -30.83 21.30 43.43
C GLU A 184 -29.88 20.18 43.02
N LEU A 185 -29.47 19.31 43.95
CA LEU A 185 -28.70 18.12 43.65
C LEU A 185 -29.47 17.21 42.68
N LEU A 186 -30.74 16.95 42.96
CA LEU A 186 -31.58 16.09 42.12
C LEU A 186 -31.85 16.68 40.73
N LYS A 187 -31.97 18.01 40.62
CA LYS A 187 -32.05 18.70 39.31
C LYS A 187 -30.74 18.55 38.53
N THR A 188 -29.61 18.73 39.19
CA THR A 188 -28.28 18.58 38.57
C THR A 188 -28.06 17.15 38.08
N ASP A 189 -28.44 16.15 38.88
CA ASP A 189 -28.36 14.74 38.49
C ASP A 189 -29.26 14.42 37.29
N LYS A 190 -30.47 14.98 37.25
CA LYS A 190 -31.36 14.85 36.09
C LYS A 190 -30.76 15.46 34.83
N LEU A 191 -30.22 16.68 34.91
CA LEU A 191 -29.58 17.35 33.78
C LEU A 191 -28.35 16.58 33.29
N LYS A 192 -27.54 16.06 34.22
CA LYS A 192 -26.39 15.22 33.90
C LYS A 192 -26.81 13.93 33.18
N ALA A 193 -27.87 13.27 33.66
CA ALA A 193 -28.40 12.07 33.00
C ALA A 193 -28.96 12.38 31.61
N GLN A 194 -29.68 13.50 31.45
CA GLN A 194 -30.18 13.95 30.14
C GLN A 194 -29.05 14.24 29.16
N LEU A 195 -28.01 14.96 29.61
CA LEU A 195 -26.84 15.24 28.79
C LEU A 195 -26.12 13.97 28.38
N ALA A 196 -25.99 12.98 29.27
CA ALA A 196 -25.40 11.69 28.92
C ALA A 196 -26.19 10.99 27.79
N VAL A 197 -27.52 10.98 27.86
CA VAL A 197 -28.38 10.41 26.81
C VAL A 197 -28.24 11.17 25.50
N GLU A 198 -28.28 12.50 25.52
CA GLU A 198 -28.14 13.31 24.29
C GLU A 198 -26.77 13.10 23.62
N VAL A 199 -25.73 13.00 24.44
CA VAL A 199 -24.37 12.69 23.98
C VAL A 199 -24.34 11.31 23.33
N ASP A 200 -24.92 10.28 23.95
CA ASP A 200 -24.97 8.93 23.40
C ASP A 200 -25.76 8.86 22.08
N GLU A 201 -26.92 9.53 22.01
CA GLU A 201 -27.73 9.63 20.79
C GLU A 201 -26.98 10.32 19.65
N ARG A 202 -26.29 11.43 19.95
CA ARG A 202 -25.48 12.13 18.96
C ARG A 202 -24.32 11.28 18.48
N HIS A 203 -23.63 10.57 19.38
CA HIS A 203 -22.55 9.66 19.00
C HIS A 203 -23.08 8.54 18.09
N ALA A 204 -24.22 7.92 18.43
CA ALA A 204 -24.84 6.90 17.60
C ALA A 204 -25.21 7.42 16.20
N ALA A 205 -25.74 8.64 16.10
CA ALA A 205 -26.07 9.26 14.82
C ALA A 205 -24.83 9.53 13.94
N ILE A 206 -23.73 9.99 14.56
CA ILE A 206 -22.45 10.21 13.88
C ILE A 206 -21.88 8.89 13.38
N GLU A 207 -21.87 7.86 14.22
CA GLU A 207 -21.40 6.53 13.85
C GLU A 207 -22.22 5.92 12.71
N GLN A 208 -23.55 6.05 12.77
CA GLN A 208 -24.43 5.60 11.69
C GLN A 208 -24.10 6.31 10.37
N THR A 209 -23.96 7.63 10.40
CA THR A 209 -23.63 8.44 9.21
C THR A 209 -22.27 8.06 8.63
N ASN A 210 -21.24 7.94 9.49
CA ASN A 210 -19.90 7.54 9.08
C ASN A 210 -19.89 6.14 8.46
N ASN A 211 -20.59 5.18 9.09
CA ASN A 211 -20.71 3.82 8.56
C ASN A 211 -21.42 3.79 7.19
N GLN A 212 -22.46 4.60 7.00
CA GLN A 212 -23.13 4.72 5.70
C GLN A 212 -22.21 5.33 4.64
N ASN A 213 -21.46 6.39 4.98
CA ASN A 213 -20.52 7.03 4.07
C ASN A 213 -19.37 6.08 3.67
N LEU A 214 -18.83 5.32 4.63
CA LEU A 214 -17.81 4.31 4.37
C LEU A 214 -18.33 3.23 3.41
N ARG A 215 -19.53 2.69 3.64
CA ARG A 215 -20.13 1.69 2.73
C ARG A 215 -20.34 2.22 1.32
N LYS A 216 -20.81 3.47 1.18
CA LYS A 216 -20.98 4.12 -0.13
C LYS A 216 -19.63 4.27 -0.84
N LEU A 217 -18.61 4.76 -0.14
CA LEU A 217 -17.27 4.93 -0.70
C LEU A 217 -16.66 3.58 -1.14
N GLU A 218 -16.79 2.54 -0.33
CA GLU A 218 -16.35 1.19 -0.66
C GLU A 218 -17.08 0.62 -1.88
N GLN A 219 -18.38 0.89 -2.00
CA GLN A 219 -19.18 0.50 -3.15
C GLN A 219 -18.72 1.24 -4.42
N ASP A 220 -18.57 2.56 -4.36
CA ASP A 220 -18.10 3.38 -5.49
C ASP A 220 -16.73 2.91 -5.99
N HIS A 221 -15.80 2.60 -5.06
CA HIS A 221 -14.49 2.08 -5.42
C HIS A 221 -14.57 0.69 -6.06
N ARG A 222 -15.42 -0.19 -5.52
CA ARG A 222 -15.64 -1.52 -6.10
C ARG A 222 -16.22 -1.45 -7.51
N GLU A 223 -17.18 -0.55 -7.74
CA GLU A 223 -17.80 -0.32 -9.04
C GLU A 223 -16.77 0.24 -10.04
N LYS A 224 -16.02 1.27 -9.66
CA LYS A 224 -14.94 1.83 -10.48
C LYS A 224 -13.88 0.77 -10.84
N LEU A 225 -13.45 -0.04 -9.87
CA LEU A 225 -12.51 -1.14 -10.11
C LEU A 225 -13.09 -2.20 -11.05
N SER A 226 -14.38 -2.51 -10.94
CA SER A 226 -15.06 -3.44 -11.84
C SER A 226 -15.10 -2.93 -13.29
N VAL A 227 -15.36 -1.63 -13.47
CA VAL A 227 -15.36 -0.99 -14.80
C VAL A 227 -13.96 -1.03 -15.41
N VAL A 228 -12.94 -0.55 -14.68
CA VAL A 228 -11.56 -0.55 -15.16
C VAL A 228 -11.07 -1.97 -15.49
N ARG A 229 -11.40 -2.96 -14.67
CA ARG A 229 -11.05 -4.35 -14.94
C ARG A 229 -11.74 -4.88 -16.20
N SER A 230 -12.99 -4.51 -16.42
CA SER A 230 -13.74 -4.89 -17.63
C SER A 230 -13.11 -4.30 -18.88
N ASP A 231 -12.77 -3.01 -18.85
CA ASP A 231 -12.16 -2.33 -19.99
C ASP A 231 -10.75 -2.87 -20.28
N LEU A 232 -9.94 -3.13 -19.25
CA LEU A 232 -8.65 -3.79 -19.41
C LEU A 232 -8.77 -5.18 -20.07
N MET A 233 -9.78 -5.97 -19.71
CA MET A 233 -10.01 -7.28 -20.34
C MET A 233 -10.34 -7.13 -21.83
N LYS A 234 -11.16 -6.14 -22.20
CA LYS A 234 -11.48 -5.85 -23.61
C LYS A 234 -10.26 -5.39 -24.39
N ASP A 235 -9.44 -4.51 -23.80
CA ASP A 235 -8.21 -4.01 -24.44
C ASP A 235 -7.19 -5.14 -24.64
N MET A 236 -7.08 -6.04 -23.66
CA MET A 236 -6.23 -7.23 -23.76
C MET A 236 -6.72 -8.17 -24.86
N GLU A 237 -8.03 -8.42 -24.95
CA GLU A 237 -8.65 -9.24 -26.01
C GLU A 237 -8.44 -8.61 -27.39
N LEU A 238 -8.65 -7.29 -27.52
CA LEU A 238 -8.42 -6.57 -28.77
C LEU A 238 -6.95 -6.64 -29.21
N THR A 239 -6.02 -6.45 -28.27
CA THR A 239 -4.57 -6.54 -28.54
C THR A 239 -4.19 -7.95 -28.96
N GLN A 240 -4.73 -8.96 -28.29
CA GLN A 240 -4.51 -10.36 -28.65
C GLN A 240 -5.01 -10.65 -30.06
N GLN A 241 -6.24 -10.23 -30.39
CA GLN A 241 -6.80 -10.40 -31.72
C GLN A 241 -5.97 -9.72 -32.81
N GLN A 242 -5.48 -8.50 -32.55
CA GLN A 242 -4.59 -7.80 -33.48
C GLN A 242 -3.25 -8.52 -33.69
N ASN A 243 -2.67 -9.09 -32.63
CA ASN A 243 -1.44 -9.87 -32.73
C ASN A 243 -1.67 -11.17 -33.52
N ASP A 244 -2.79 -11.85 -33.28
CA ASP A 244 -3.15 -13.07 -34.01
C ASP A 244 -3.36 -12.79 -35.51
N GLN A 245 -4.06 -11.70 -35.85
CA GLN A 245 -4.21 -11.25 -37.24
C GLN A 245 -2.86 -10.95 -37.90
N LYS A 246 -1.99 -10.18 -37.22
CA LYS A 246 -0.65 -9.88 -37.75
C LYS A 246 0.17 -11.16 -37.96
N ARG A 247 0.10 -12.10 -37.02
CA ARG A 247 0.79 -13.39 -37.13
C ARG A 247 0.27 -14.18 -38.33
N GLU A 248 -1.03 -14.28 -38.50
CA GLU A 248 -1.64 -14.98 -39.64
C GLU A 248 -1.23 -14.35 -40.98
N THR A 249 -1.21 -13.01 -41.06
CA THR A 249 -0.73 -12.33 -42.28
C THR A 249 0.73 -12.62 -42.58
N LEU A 250 1.61 -12.63 -41.56
CA LEU A 250 3.02 -12.95 -41.73
C LEU A 250 3.23 -14.42 -42.09
N GLU A 251 2.46 -15.34 -41.49
CA GLU A 251 2.51 -16.76 -41.81
C GLU A 251 2.09 -17.03 -43.26
N ALA A 252 1.06 -16.34 -43.76
CA ALA A 252 0.63 -16.43 -45.17
C ALA A 252 1.68 -15.88 -46.15
N GLU A 253 2.32 -14.75 -45.81
CA GLU A 253 3.41 -14.20 -46.62
C GLU A 253 4.63 -15.13 -46.66
N LEU A 254 4.99 -15.72 -45.52
CA LEU A 254 6.07 -16.71 -45.44
C LEU A 254 5.76 -17.97 -46.26
N GLU A 255 4.51 -18.42 -46.26
CA GLU A 255 4.12 -19.59 -47.06
C GLU A 255 4.20 -19.30 -48.55
N LYS A 256 3.71 -18.13 -48.99
CA LYS A 256 3.86 -17.69 -50.37
C LYS A 256 5.32 -17.61 -50.81
N ILE A 257 6.19 -17.04 -49.97
CA ILE A 257 7.64 -16.98 -50.25
C ILE A 257 8.24 -18.39 -50.38
N ARG A 258 7.81 -19.33 -49.53
CA ARG A 258 8.26 -20.73 -49.61
C ARG A 258 7.81 -21.42 -50.90
N GLU A 259 6.57 -21.19 -51.34
CA GLU A 259 6.06 -21.69 -52.62
C GLU A 259 6.86 -21.13 -53.80
N ASP A 260 7.09 -19.81 -53.82
CA ASP A 260 7.87 -19.13 -54.85
C ASP A 260 9.34 -19.64 -54.87
N GLU A 261 9.94 -19.86 -53.70
CA GLU A 261 11.29 -20.43 -53.59
C GLU A 261 11.34 -21.86 -54.15
N SER A 262 10.37 -22.71 -53.82
CA SER A 262 10.29 -24.07 -54.35
C SER A 262 10.15 -24.06 -55.87
N PHE A 263 9.27 -23.20 -56.40
CA PHE A 263 9.08 -23.06 -57.84
C PHE A 263 10.37 -22.65 -58.56
N LEU A 264 11.08 -21.64 -58.04
CA LEU A 264 12.34 -21.18 -58.62
C LEU A 264 13.44 -22.25 -58.54
N ARG A 265 13.52 -23.00 -57.44
CA ARG A 265 14.45 -24.12 -57.29
C ARG A 265 14.19 -25.22 -58.34
N ASP A 266 12.94 -25.60 -58.55
CA ASP A 266 12.56 -26.60 -59.55
C ASP A 266 12.87 -26.12 -60.97
N HIS A 267 12.52 -24.88 -61.29
CA HIS A 267 12.81 -24.28 -62.59
C HIS A 267 14.32 -24.19 -62.87
N LEU A 268 15.12 -23.82 -61.86
CA LEU A 268 16.58 -23.81 -61.96
C LEU A 268 17.13 -25.22 -62.19
N SER A 269 16.60 -26.23 -61.50
CA SER A 269 17.00 -27.64 -61.67
C SER A 269 16.77 -28.12 -63.10
N ILE A 270 15.59 -27.84 -63.67
CA ILE A 270 15.25 -28.17 -65.07
C ILE A 270 16.21 -27.46 -66.03
N SER A 271 16.44 -26.15 -65.83
CA SER A 271 17.34 -25.35 -66.67
C SER A 271 18.78 -25.88 -66.63
N LEU A 272 19.27 -26.30 -65.45
CA LEU A 272 20.59 -26.91 -65.31
C LEU A 272 20.67 -28.27 -66.01
N GLN A 273 19.62 -29.09 -65.95
CA GLN A 273 19.58 -30.37 -66.64
C GLN A 273 19.62 -30.21 -68.16
N GLU A 274 18.84 -29.25 -68.69
CA GLU A 274 18.84 -28.94 -70.13
C GLU A 274 20.19 -28.37 -70.57
N ASN A 275 20.82 -27.51 -69.76
CA ASN A 275 22.14 -26.98 -70.08
C ASN A 275 23.19 -28.10 -70.15
N ARG A 276 23.18 -29.04 -69.19
CA ARG A 276 24.03 -30.24 -69.24
C ARG A 276 23.77 -31.10 -70.50
N ARG A 277 22.51 -31.22 -70.92
CA ARG A 277 22.14 -31.95 -72.15
C ARG A 277 22.74 -31.27 -73.38
N LEU A 278 22.58 -29.95 -73.48
CA LEU A 278 23.14 -29.14 -74.56
C LEU A 278 24.67 -29.15 -74.57
N GLU A 279 25.33 -29.08 -73.41
CA GLU A 279 26.78 -29.23 -73.28
C GLU A 279 27.27 -30.57 -73.84
N MET A 280 26.53 -31.66 -73.59
CA MET A 280 26.86 -32.99 -74.13
C MET A 280 26.68 -33.05 -75.65
N GLU A 281 25.58 -32.49 -76.19
CA GLU A 281 25.34 -32.42 -77.64
C GLU A 281 26.39 -31.56 -78.37
N LEU A 282 26.83 -30.46 -77.75
CA LEU A 282 27.91 -29.62 -78.26
C LEU A 282 29.23 -30.38 -78.31
N LEU A 283 29.54 -31.19 -77.28
CA LEU A 283 30.73 -32.03 -77.23
C LEU A 283 30.73 -33.05 -78.38
N ASP A 284 29.63 -33.80 -78.52
CA ASP A 284 29.46 -34.83 -79.57
C ASP A 284 29.55 -34.22 -80.99
N SER A 285 28.88 -33.07 -81.21
CA SER A 285 28.97 -32.33 -82.47
C SER A 285 30.39 -31.83 -82.76
N THR A 286 31.14 -31.44 -81.74
CA THR A 286 32.55 -31.03 -81.86
C THR A 286 33.43 -32.20 -82.26
N ASP A 287 33.24 -33.37 -81.64
CA ASP A 287 33.96 -34.61 -82.01
C ASP A 287 33.69 -35.00 -83.47
N HIS A 288 32.42 -34.93 -83.89
CA HIS A 288 32.03 -35.14 -85.29
C HIS A 288 32.67 -34.11 -86.24
N LEU A 289 32.73 -32.83 -85.85
CA LEU A 289 33.38 -31.78 -86.65
C LEU A 289 34.88 -32.04 -86.80
N VAL A 290 35.57 -32.39 -85.71
CA VAL A 290 37.01 -32.71 -85.73
C VAL A 290 37.28 -33.92 -86.63
N ALA A 291 36.45 -34.96 -86.57
CA ALA A 291 36.55 -36.12 -87.44
C ALA A 291 36.36 -35.72 -88.93
N ALA A 292 35.35 -34.91 -89.24
CA ALA A 292 35.10 -34.41 -90.59
C ALA A 292 36.25 -33.53 -91.10
N GLN A 293 36.80 -32.64 -90.26
CA GLN A 293 37.99 -31.82 -90.59
C GLN A 293 39.22 -32.69 -90.86
N SER A 294 39.45 -33.74 -90.05
CA SER A 294 40.52 -34.72 -90.29
C SER A 294 40.35 -35.42 -91.64
N GLN A 295 39.12 -35.79 -92.01
CA GLN A 295 38.85 -36.39 -93.32
C GLN A 295 39.08 -35.39 -94.46
N ASN A 296 38.67 -34.13 -94.28
CA ASN A 296 38.82 -33.09 -95.29
C ASN A 296 40.30 -32.73 -95.52
N THR A 297 41.10 -32.63 -94.45
CA THR A 297 42.56 -32.44 -94.54
C THR A 297 43.24 -33.61 -95.27
N LYS A 298 42.86 -34.87 -94.98
CA LYS A 298 43.32 -36.04 -95.74
C LYS A 298 42.99 -35.91 -97.23
N LEU A 299 41.75 -35.57 -97.56
CA LEU A 299 41.33 -35.37 -98.96
C LEU A 299 42.10 -34.22 -99.63
N GLN A 300 42.31 -33.09 -98.95
CA GLN A 300 43.14 -31.98 -99.43
C GLN A 300 44.58 -32.43 -99.73
N THR A 301 45.23 -33.15 -98.80
CA THR A 301 46.58 -33.67 -99.02
C THR A 301 46.65 -34.63 -100.21
N ASN A 302 45.65 -35.51 -100.37
CA ASN A 302 45.56 -36.41 -101.53
C ASN A 302 45.39 -35.65 -102.84
N LEU A 303 44.54 -34.62 -102.87
CA LEU A 303 44.37 -33.76 -104.05
C LEU A 303 45.66 -33.02 -104.40
N GLU A 304 46.40 -32.54 -103.40
CA GLU A 304 47.67 -31.85 -103.61
C GLU A 304 48.78 -32.79 -104.10
N ASN A 305 48.82 -34.03 -103.59
CA ASN A 305 49.69 -35.09 -104.11
C ASN A 305 49.38 -35.42 -105.57
N MET A 306 48.10 -35.62 -105.94
CA MET A 306 47.71 -35.84 -107.33
C MET A 306 48.00 -34.64 -108.25
N ARG A 307 47.95 -33.42 -107.71
CA ARG A 307 48.31 -32.21 -108.46
C ARG A 307 49.82 -32.13 -108.72
N LYS A 308 50.65 -32.57 -107.77
CA LYS A 308 52.12 -32.66 -107.93
C LYS A 308 52.53 -33.75 -108.93
N GLU A 309 51.80 -34.86 -109.02
CA GLU A 309 52.06 -35.93 -110.01
C GLU A 309 51.69 -35.55 -111.46
N LYS A 310 50.99 -34.43 -111.68
CA LYS A 310 50.56 -33.94 -113.00
C LYS A 310 51.40 -32.78 -113.57
N VAL A 311 52.55 -32.47 -112.96
CA VAL A 311 53.56 -31.49 -113.44
C VAL A 311 54.84 -32.25 -113.77
#